data_AF-A0A6A5GHI4-F1
#
_entry.id   AF-A0A6A5GHI4-F1
#
_cell.length_a   1.000
_cell.length_b   1.000
_cell.length_c   1.000
_cell.angle_alpha   90.00
_cell.angle_beta   90.00
_cell.angle_gamma   90.00
#
_symmetry.space_group_name_H-M   'P 1'
#
loop_
_entity.id
_entity.type
_entity.pdbx_description
1 polymer ?
#
loop_
_entity_poly.entity_id
_entity_poly.type
_entity_poly.pdbx_seq_one_letter_code
_entity_poly.pdbx_strand_id
1 'polypeptide(L)'
;MCPLSPNEMTTPFPFLRLPRLALISVFMHMEPNEVIMFALLSKRANKLSKSLRKLSASSIDLVVENDSHYLAVLFIYRQELPFNTSNFSVAETVSHEKVGLSVSEWIERVQDGTNCKSLKRVDLRGPPRLDMCDARSSLKNISELYIHPGCPNSFAKEALEILSPVTNEITMWSIPFENREEFRTFLRTNLDYLSIYHCASEIPKFEFSMDDVLIANPLKLDLIEGPSRVEDINQFFLNWLQNTIDSRMEHFSMNVRENVDEDNLLNGLDAVPF
;
A
#
# COMPACT_ATOMS: atom_id res chain seq x y z
N MET A 1 2.40 -61.63 -5.28
CA MET A 1 2.52 -60.32 -4.61
C MET A 1 1.23 -59.57 -4.88
N CYS A 2 0.39 -59.39 -3.87
CA CYS A 2 -0.82 -58.57 -4.00
C CYS A 2 -0.41 -57.09 -4.07
N PRO A 3 -0.96 -56.28 -4.98
CA PRO A 3 -0.78 -54.84 -4.91
C PRO A 3 -1.57 -54.30 -3.73
N LEU A 4 -0.90 -53.62 -2.80
CA LEU A 4 -1.53 -52.86 -1.74
C LEU A 4 -2.29 -51.68 -2.38
N SER A 5 -3.57 -51.55 -2.05
CA SER A 5 -4.45 -50.46 -2.46
C SER A 5 -4.01 -49.13 -1.84
N PRO A 6 -3.98 -48.00 -2.58
CA PRO A 6 -3.72 -46.69 -2.03
C PRO A 6 -5.02 -46.15 -1.40
N ASN A 7 -5.33 -46.60 -0.19
CA ASN A 7 -6.37 -46.00 0.65
C ASN A 7 -6.11 -46.33 2.13
N GLU A 8 -4.97 -45.87 2.65
CA GLU A 8 -4.92 -45.57 4.09
C GLU A 8 -5.79 -44.33 4.31
N MET A 9 -7.03 -44.54 4.74
CA MET A 9 -7.87 -43.49 5.30
C MET A 9 -7.20 -42.97 6.57
N THR A 10 -6.35 -41.97 6.46
CA THR A 10 -5.87 -41.20 7.61
C THR A 10 -7.05 -40.42 8.16
N THR A 11 -7.69 -40.93 9.21
CA THR A 11 -8.68 -40.14 9.97
C THR A 11 -7.98 -38.88 10.48
N PRO A 12 -8.42 -37.67 10.09
CA PRO A 12 -7.73 -36.45 10.47
C PRO A 12 -7.78 -36.27 11.98
N PHE A 13 -6.65 -35.88 12.58
CA PHE A 13 -6.54 -35.62 14.00
C PHE A 13 -7.57 -34.54 14.41
N PRO A 14 -8.41 -34.78 15.44
CA PRO A 14 -9.50 -33.88 15.78
C PRO A 14 -9.01 -32.69 16.62
N PHE A 15 -8.09 -31.89 16.07
CA PHE A 15 -7.43 -30.77 16.75
C PHE A 15 -8.41 -29.85 17.49
N LEU A 16 -9.51 -29.45 16.84
CA LEU A 16 -10.55 -28.57 17.39
C LEU A 16 -11.35 -29.18 18.55
N ARG A 17 -11.19 -30.48 18.83
CA ARG A 17 -11.85 -31.21 19.94
C ARG A 17 -10.94 -31.40 21.15
N LEU A 18 -9.68 -30.95 21.08
CA LEU A 18 -8.78 -31.01 22.21
C LEU A 18 -9.30 -30.20 23.41
N PRO A 19 -8.98 -30.62 24.65
CA PRO A 19 -9.26 -29.83 25.84
C PRO A 19 -8.64 -28.44 25.74
N ARG A 20 -9.31 -27.43 26.30
CA ARG A 20 -8.88 -26.02 26.20
C ARG A 20 -7.43 -25.79 26.64
N LEU A 21 -6.97 -26.45 27.70
CA LEU A 21 -5.59 -26.33 28.18
C LEU A 21 -4.56 -26.85 27.17
N ALA A 22 -4.87 -27.96 26.48
CA ALA A 22 -4.01 -28.49 25.43
C ALA A 22 -3.96 -27.53 24.23
N LEU A 23 -5.11 -26.96 23.85
CA LEU A 23 -5.16 -25.95 22.79
C LEU A 23 -4.35 -24.70 23.12
N ILE A 24 -4.43 -24.17 24.35
CA ILE A 24 -3.60 -23.03 24.79
C ILE A 24 -2.12 -23.36 24.59
N SER A 25 -1.68 -24.54 25.06
CA SER A 25 -0.29 -24.96 24.92
C SER A 25 0.15 -25.02 23.47
N VAL A 26 -0.65 -25.61 22.58
CA VAL A 26 -0.31 -25.68 21.15
C VAL A 26 -0.19 -24.29 20.53
N PHE A 27 -1.18 -23.41 20.75
CA PHE A 27 -1.15 -22.06 20.17
C PHE A 27 0.02 -21.22 20.68
N MET A 28 0.46 -21.41 21.93
CA MET A 28 1.62 -20.71 22.47
C MET A 28 2.94 -21.12 21.81
N HIS A 29 3.02 -22.33 21.24
CA HIS A 29 4.23 -22.83 20.56
C HIS A 29 4.20 -22.67 19.05
N MET A 30 3.03 -22.36 18.46
CA MET A 30 2.93 -22.06 17.04
C MET A 30 3.72 -20.78 16.70
N GLU A 31 4.19 -20.66 15.47
CA GLU A 31 4.73 -19.42 14.93
C GLU A 31 3.59 -18.45 14.55
N PRO A 32 3.83 -17.13 14.46
CA PRO A 32 2.79 -16.15 14.13
C PRO A 32 2.08 -16.47 12.80
N ASN A 33 2.84 -16.80 11.76
CA ASN A 33 2.32 -17.24 10.47
C ASN A 33 1.40 -18.47 10.57
N GLU A 34 1.74 -19.47 11.39
CA GLU A 34 0.93 -20.67 11.60
C GLU A 34 -0.41 -20.33 12.24
N VAL A 35 -0.43 -19.37 13.17
CA VAL A 35 -1.68 -18.91 13.79
C VAL A 35 -2.53 -18.11 12.81
N ILE A 36 -1.92 -17.27 11.98
CA ILE A 36 -2.65 -16.56 10.92
C ILE A 36 -3.23 -17.56 9.91
N MET A 37 -2.43 -18.49 9.42
CA MET A 37 -2.87 -19.55 8.50
C MET A 37 -3.97 -20.40 9.10
N PHE A 38 -3.89 -20.74 10.39
CA PHE A 38 -4.95 -21.46 11.09
C PHE A 38 -6.23 -20.61 11.17
N ALA A 39 -6.13 -19.32 11.49
CA ALA A 39 -7.28 -18.42 11.56
C ALA A 39 -8.05 -18.34 10.24
N LEU A 40 -7.35 -18.49 9.11
CA LEU A 40 -7.94 -18.47 7.77
C LEU A 40 -8.81 -19.71 7.46
N LEU A 41 -8.58 -20.85 8.12
CA LEU A 41 -9.25 -22.13 7.80
C LEU A 41 -10.78 -22.12 8.02
N SER A 42 -11.28 -21.37 9.00
CA SER A 42 -12.73 -21.26 9.25
C SER A 42 -13.06 -20.15 10.25
N LYS A 43 -14.33 -19.73 10.32
CA LYS A 43 -14.83 -18.79 11.35
C LYS A 43 -14.56 -19.30 12.78
N ARG A 44 -14.60 -20.62 13.01
CA ARG A 44 -14.27 -21.22 14.32
C ARG A 44 -12.77 -21.13 14.61
N ALA A 45 -11.94 -21.40 13.61
CA ALA A 45 -10.50 -21.33 13.73
C ALA A 45 -10.02 -19.89 13.97
N ASN A 46 -10.61 -18.89 13.30
CA ASN A 46 -10.37 -17.47 13.57
C ASN A 46 -10.67 -17.11 15.04
N LYS A 47 -11.88 -17.43 15.52
CA LYS A 47 -12.27 -17.15 16.91
C LYS A 47 -11.35 -17.81 17.93
N LEU A 48 -10.93 -19.05 17.68
CA LEU A 48 -9.99 -19.76 18.54
C LEU A 48 -8.62 -19.08 18.57
N SER A 49 -8.06 -18.78 17.40
CA SER A 49 -6.77 -18.07 17.26
C SER A 49 -6.76 -16.79 18.08
N LYS A 50 -7.76 -15.93 17.87
CA LYS A 50 -7.93 -14.66 18.59
C LYS A 50 -8.01 -14.83 20.11
N SER A 51 -8.66 -15.90 20.57
CA SER A 51 -8.85 -16.15 22.00
C SER A 51 -7.66 -16.83 22.68
N LEU A 52 -6.87 -17.61 21.95
CA LEU A 52 -5.81 -18.46 22.49
C LEU A 52 -4.42 -17.85 22.28
N ARG A 53 -4.23 -17.03 21.24
CA ARG A 53 -2.99 -16.31 20.97
C ARG A 53 -3.27 -14.91 20.45
N LYS A 54 -2.93 -13.90 21.25
CA LYS A 54 -3.05 -12.49 20.87
C LYS A 54 -1.77 -12.07 20.16
N LEU A 55 -1.80 -12.10 18.84
CA LEU A 55 -0.76 -11.45 18.03
C LEU A 55 -1.00 -9.93 18.03
N SER A 56 0.06 -9.16 17.82
CA SER A 56 0.00 -7.71 17.66
C SER A 56 0.95 -7.30 16.55
N ALA A 57 0.43 -7.20 15.33
CA ALA A 57 1.21 -6.70 14.20
C ALA A 57 1.38 -5.18 14.29
N SER A 58 2.53 -4.70 13.82
CA SER A 58 2.82 -3.26 13.74
C SER A 58 2.16 -2.62 12.53
N SER A 59 2.11 -3.36 11.42
CA SER A 59 1.52 -2.95 10.16
C SER A 59 1.20 -4.18 9.31
N ILE A 60 0.29 -3.99 8.37
CA ILE A 60 -0.04 -4.96 7.33
C ILE A 60 -0.01 -4.22 6.01
N ASP A 61 0.71 -4.79 5.05
CA ASP A 61 0.79 -4.32 3.69
C ASP A 61 0.13 -5.34 2.76
N LEU A 62 -0.77 -4.88 1.89
CA LEU A 62 -1.38 -5.71 0.86
C LEU A 62 -0.56 -5.57 -0.42
N VAL A 63 -0.02 -6.67 -0.93
CA VAL A 63 0.67 -6.68 -2.21
C VAL A 63 -0.18 -7.44 -3.22
N VAL A 64 -0.36 -6.79 -4.36
CA VAL A 64 -1.21 -7.24 -5.44
C VAL A 64 -0.33 -7.45 -6.66
N GLU A 65 -0.05 -8.72 -6.99
CA GLU A 65 0.84 -9.10 -8.09
C GLU A 65 0.07 -9.80 -9.22
N ASN A 66 0.77 -10.07 -10.33
CA ASN A 66 0.23 -10.87 -11.42
C ASN A 66 -0.20 -12.25 -10.88
N ASP A 67 -1.42 -12.65 -11.21
CA ASP A 67 -2.05 -13.92 -10.86
C ASP A 67 -2.28 -14.21 -9.37
N SER A 68 -1.73 -13.43 -8.43
CA SER A 68 -1.82 -13.71 -6.99
C SER A 68 -1.91 -12.47 -6.09
N HIS A 69 -2.45 -12.67 -4.88
CA HIS A 69 -2.49 -11.66 -3.82
C HIS A 69 -1.89 -12.21 -2.54
N TYR A 70 -1.11 -11.39 -1.86
CA TYR A 70 -0.62 -11.72 -0.53
C TYR A 70 -0.61 -10.51 0.39
N LEU A 71 -0.82 -10.78 1.68
CA LEU A 71 -0.63 -9.80 2.74
C LEU A 71 0.74 -10.06 3.35
N ALA A 72 1.58 -9.03 3.37
CA ALA A 72 2.77 -9.00 4.19
C ALA A 72 2.39 -8.40 5.55
N VAL A 73 2.51 -9.19 6.60
CA VAL A 73 2.26 -8.75 7.98
C VAL A 73 3.61 -8.49 8.64
N LEU A 74 3.84 -7.26 9.06
CA LEU A 74 5.08 -6.87 9.74
C LEU A 74 4.89 -6.90 11.25
N PHE A 75 5.61 -7.79 11.91
CA PHE A 75 5.75 -7.84 13.35
C PHE A 75 7.06 -7.17 13.77
N ILE A 76 6.97 -6.17 14.65
CA ILE A 76 8.15 -5.58 15.29
C ILE A 76 8.24 -6.15 16.70
N TYR A 77 9.25 -6.97 16.92
CA TYR A 77 9.54 -7.54 18.23
C TYR A 77 10.59 -6.70 18.95
N ARG A 78 10.35 -6.42 20.22
CA ARG A 78 11.41 -5.98 21.14
C ARG A 78 12.05 -7.22 21.74
N GLN A 79 13.32 -7.46 21.40
CA GLN A 79 14.14 -8.40 22.15
C GLN A 79 15.02 -7.59 23.09
N GLU A 80 14.83 -7.77 24.40
CA GLU A 80 15.75 -7.27 25.40
C GLU A 80 16.97 -8.20 25.42
N LEU A 81 18.01 -7.86 24.66
CA LEU A 81 19.31 -8.51 24.82
C LEU A 81 20.03 -7.89 26.03
N PRO A 82 20.81 -8.68 26.79
CA PRO A 82 21.38 -8.27 28.08
C PRO A 82 22.31 -7.03 28.03
N PHE A 83 22.67 -6.54 26.84
CA PHE A 83 23.53 -5.36 26.67
C PHE A 83 23.07 -4.37 25.59
N ASN A 84 21.92 -4.59 24.94
CA ASN A 84 21.35 -3.62 23.99
C ASN A 84 19.86 -3.91 23.70
N THR A 85 19.01 -2.89 23.74
CA THR A 85 17.62 -3.01 23.28
C THR A 85 17.58 -2.83 21.77
N SER A 86 17.69 -3.92 21.01
CA SER A 86 17.48 -3.89 19.56
C SER A 86 16.06 -4.30 19.22
N ASN A 87 15.33 -3.43 18.53
CA ASN A 87 14.09 -3.82 17.85
C ASN A 87 14.49 -4.60 16.59
N PHE A 88 13.89 -5.76 16.36
CA PHE A 88 14.01 -6.46 15.09
C PHE A 88 12.62 -6.66 14.48
N SER A 89 12.53 -6.53 13.15
CA SER A 89 11.29 -6.65 12.40
C SER A 89 11.27 -7.95 11.62
N VAL A 90 10.21 -8.74 11.80
CA VAL A 90 9.95 -9.97 11.03
C VAL A 90 8.74 -9.71 10.14
N ALA A 91 8.90 -9.96 8.84
CA ALA A 91 7.83 -9.90 7.87
C ALA A 91 7.32 -11.32 7.58
N GLU A 92 6.03 -11.53 7.77
CA GLU A 92 5.34 -12.79 7.48
C GLU A 92 4.46 -12.60 6.25
N THR A 93 4.60 -13.46 5.25
CA THR A 93 3.79 -13.38 4.02
C THR A 93 2.69 -14.43 4.05
N VAL A 94 1.46 -13.99 3.81
CA VAL A 94 0.28 -14.86 3.76
C VAL A 94 -0.38 -14.68 2.41
N SER A 95 -0.51 -15.75 1.62
CA SER A 95 -1.11 -15.71 0.28
C SER A 95 -2.60 -16.04 0.31
N HIS A 96 -3.40 -15.40 -0.54
CA HIS A 96 -4.85 -15.65 -0.67
C HIS A 96 -5.20 -16.95 -1.42
N GLU A 97 -4.37 -17.40 -2.37
CA GLU A 97 -4.69 -18.36 -3.43
C GLU A 97 -5.19 -19.76 -3.02
N LYS A 98 -5.34 -20.06 -1.73
CA LYS A 98 -5.70 -21.40 -1.24
C LYS A 98 -6.86 -21.44 -0.26
N VAL A 99 -7.54 -20.31 0.01
CA VAL A 99 -8.44 -20.22 1.19
C VAL A 99 -9.94 -20.26 0.82
N GLY A 100 -10.32 -20.14 -0.45
CA GLY A 100 -11.74 -20.16 -0.85
C GLY A 100 -12.59 -19.05 -0.21
N LEU A 101 -11.94 -17.95 0.17
CA LEU A 101 -12.55 -16.74 0.75
C LEU A 101 -12.62 -15.64 -0.29
N SER A 102 -13.56 -14.70 -0.12
CA SER A 102 -13.43 -13.40 -0.79
C SER A 102 -12.18 -12.66 -0.27
N VAL A 103 -11.73 -11.65 -1.01
CA VAL A 103 -10.55 -10.87 -0.58
C VAL A 103 -10.89 -10.06 0.67
N SER A 104 -12.12 -9.54 0.73
CA SER A 104 -12.69 -8.86 1.89
C SER A 104 -12.65 -9.74 3.15
N GLU A 105 -13.21 -10.96 3.10
CA GLU A 105 -13.20 -11.89 4.24
C GLU A 105 -11.78 -12.30 4.65
N TRP A 106 -10.87 -12.41 3.70
CA TRP A 106 -9.48 -12.76 3.97
C TRP A 106 -8.73 -11.63 4.70
N ILE A 107 -8.82 -10.39 4.20
CA ILE A 107 -8.23 -9.20 4.85
C ILE A 107 -8.77 -9.07 6.28
N GLU A 108 -10.08 -9.19 6.47
CA GLU A 108 -10.72 -9.10 7.79
C GLU A 108 -10.18 -10.14 8.77
N ARG A 109 -9.98 -11.39 8.32
CA ARG A 109 -9.43 -12.45 9.19
C ARG A 109 -7.98 -12.24 9.54
N VAL A 110 -7.17 -11.70 8.61
CA VAL A 110 -5.77 -11.37 8.91
C VAL A 110 -5.72 -10.21 9.90
N GLN A 111 -6.49 -9.14 9.71
CA GLN A 111 -6.61 -8.03 10.67
C GLN A 111 -7.07 -8.52 12.06
N ASP A 112 -8.09 -9.38 12.10
CA ASP A 112 -8.59 -9.98 13.35
C ASP A 112 -7.53 -10.84 14.07
N GLY A 113 -6.83 -11.68 13.31
CA GLY A 113 -5.82 -12.59 13.86
C GLY A 113 -4.55 -11.89 14.32
N THR A 114 -4.25 -10.72 13.75
CA THR A 114 -3.05 -9.92 14.04
C THR A 114 -3.30 -8.75 14.99
N ASN A 115 -4.56 -8.49 15.35
CA ASN A 115 -5.01 -7.33 16.13
C ASN A 115 -4.58 -5.98 15.51
N CYS A 116 -4.39 -5.94 14.18
CA CYS A 116 -4.07 -4.73 13.44
C CYS A 116 -5.35 -4.17 12.81
N LYS A 117 -5.65 -2.89 13.05
CA LYS A 117 -6.96 -2.28 12.74
C LYS A 117 -7.07 -1.72 11.32
N SER A 118 -5.96 -1.50 10.64
CA SER A 118 -5.92 -0.90 9.31
C SER A 118 -4.74 -1.44 8.54
N LEU A 119 -4.83 -1.35 7.21
CA LEU A 119 -3.68 -1.58 6.34
C LEU A 119 -2.82 -0.32 6.34
N LYS A 120 -1.51 -0.50 6.41
CA LYS A 120 -0.57 0.59 6.27
C LYS A 120 -0.41 0.92 4.80
N ARG A 121 -0.02 -0.08 3.99
CA ARG A 121 0.24 0.11 2.56
C ARG A 121 -0.56 -0.85 1.68
N VAL A 122 -0.93 -0.39 0.48
CA VAL A 122 -1.40 -1.24 -0.62
C VAL A 122 -0.46 -1.05 -1.81
N ASP A 123 0.25 -2.11 -2.20
CA ASP A 123 1.17 -2.14 -3.34
C ASP A 123 0.48 -2.81 -4.55
N LEU A 124 0.34 -2.08 -5.65
CA LEU A 124 -0.21 -2.57 -6.92
C LEU A 124 0.91 -2.81 -7.93
N ARG A 125 1.27 -4.08 -8.17
CA ARG A 125 2.36 -4.51 -9.06
C ARG A 125 1.91 -5.04 -10.42
N GLY A 126 0.62 -5.26 -10.61
CA GLY A 126 0.12 -5.85 -11.84
C GLY A 126 -1.39 -5.92 -11.86
N PRO A 127 -2.01 -6.21 -13.02
CA PRO A 127 -3.44 -6.42 -13.06
C PRO A 127 -3.73 -7.74 -12.35
N PRO A 128 -4.73 -7.78 -11.47
CA PRO A 128 -5.00 -9.01 -10.77
C PRO A 128 -6.44 -9.46 -10.94
N ARG A 129 -6.65 -10.71 -10.54
CA ARG A 129 -7.94 -11.27 -10.16
C ARG A 129 -8.57 -10.58 -8.93
N LEU A 130 -8.12 -9.36 -8.58
CA LEU A 130 -8.62 -8.58 -7.46
C LEU A 130 -9.76 -7.72 -7.96
N ASP A 131 -10.97 -8.07 -7.55
CA ASP A 131 -12.11 -7.19 -7.68
C ASP A 131 -11.96 -6.04 -6.67
N MET A 132 -11.60 -4.85 -7.18
CA MET A 132 -11.43 -3.63 -6.37
C MET A 132 -12.73 -3.25 -5.64
N CYS A 133 -13.90 -3.55 -6.23
CA CYS A 133 -15.18 -3.28 -5.61
C CYS A 133 -15.44 -4.20 -4.40
N ASP A 134 -15.10 -5.49 -4.49
CA ASP A 134 -15.17 -6.41 -3.34
C ASP A 134 -14.21 -5.96 -2.22
N ALA A 135 -12.97 -5.63 -2.59
CA ALA A 135 -11.93 -5.25 -1.64
C ALA A 135 -12.21 -3.92 -0.92
N ARG A 136 -12.89 -2.97 -1.57
CA ARG A 136 -13.21 -1.64 -1.03
C ARG A 136 -13.79 -1.67 0.38
N SER A 137 -14.64 -2.66 0.67
CA SER A 137 -15.32 -2.77 1.97
C SER A 137 -14.35 -2.98 3.14
N SER A 138 -13.23 -3.66 2.91
CA SER A 138 -12.19 -3.99 3.89
C SER A 138 -10.98 -3.05 3.83
N LEU A 139 -10.76 -2.40 2.67
CA LEU A 139 -9.69 -1.43 2.43
C LEU A 139 -10.06 -0.03 2.95
N LYS A 140 -10.17 0.13 4.27
CA LYS A 140 -10.47 1.42 4.92
C LYS A 140 -9.25 2.00 5.63
N ASN A 141 -9.10 3.33 5.57
CA ASN A 141 -8.03 4.09 6.23
C ASN A 141 -6.63 3.58 5.86
N ILE A 142 -6.39 3.46 4.55
CA ILE A 142 -5.07 3.09 4.03
C ILE A 142 -4.14 4.29 4.24
N SER A 143 -2.96 4.06 4.81
CA SER A 143 -2.00 5.16 4.94
C SER A 143 -1.41 5.50 3.59
N GLU A 144 -1.02 4.49 2.81
CA GLU A 144 -0.32 4.67 1.54
C GLU A 144 -0.80 3.69 0.45
N LEU A 145 -1.07 4.23 -0.74
CA LEU A 145 -1.27 3.47 -1.97
C LEU A 145 -0.05 3.65 -2.87
N TYR A 146 0.56 2.55 -3.29
CA TYR A 146 1.74 2.54 -4.12
C TYR A 146 1.48 1.78 -5.42
N ILE A 147 1.57 2.47 -6.56
CA ILE A 147 1.36 1.91 -7.89
C ILE A 147 2.71 1.69 -8.54
N HIS A 148 3.17 0.45 -8.58
CA HIS A 148 4.49 0.09 -9.11
C HIS A 148 4.60 0.29 -10.63
N PRO A 149 5.83 0.44 -11.17
CA PRO A 149 6.09 0.39 -12.60
C PRO A 149 5.54 -0.89 -13.24
N GLY A 150 4.95 -0.79 -14.43
CA GLY A 150 4.36 -1.93 -15.14
C GLY A 150 2.97 -2.36 -14.67
N CYS A 151 2.40 -1.71 -13.65
CA CYS A 151 0.99 -1.85 -13.32
C CYS A 151 0.12 -1.30 -14.47
N PRO A 152 -0.84 -2.07 -15.04
CA PRO A 152 -1.61 -1.59 -16.18
C PRO A 152 -2.48 -0.39 -15.85
N ASN A 153 -2.43 0.61 -16.72
CA ASN A 153 -3.14 1.87 -16.57
C ASN A 153 -4.64 1.71 -16.27
N SER A 154 -5.32 0.76 -16.90
CA SER A 154 -6.75 0.52 -16.64
C SER A 154 -7.01 0.10 -15.19
N PHE A 155 -6.17 -0.78 -14.65
CA PHE A 155 -6.28 -1.25 -13.27
C PHE A 155 -5.84 -0.18 -12.26
N ALA A 156 -4.73 0.52 -12.53
CA ALA A 156 -4.26 1.64 -11.72
C ALA A 156 -5.31 2.77 -11.64
N LYS A 157 -5.96 3.10 -12.76
CA LYS A 157 -7.05 4.09 -12.79
C LYS A 157 -8.24 3.66 -11.92
N GLU A 158 -8.71 2.43 -12.12
CA GLU A 158 -9.82 1.87 -11.32
C GLU A 158 -9.50 1.88 -9.82
N ALA A 159 -8.28 1.50 -9.46
CA ALA A 159 -7.83 1.51 -8.07
C ALA A 159 -7.78 2.94 -7.50
N LEU A 160 -7.29 3.92 -8.24
CA LEU A 160 -7.30 5.33 -7.80
C LEU A 160 -8.72 5.83 -7.57
N GLU A 161 -9.66 5.54 -8.48
CA GLU A 161 -11.06 5.97 -8.34
C GLU A 161 -11.73 5.38 -7.08
N ILE A 162 -11.38 4.14 -6.73
CA ILE A 162 -11.98 3.41 -5.61
C ILE A 162 -11.29 3.72 -4.27
N LEU A 163 -9.96 3.83 -4.27
CA LEU A 163 -9.14 3.86 -3.06
C LEU A 163 -8.67 5.27 -2.65
N SER A 164 -8.61 6.24 -3.55
CA SER A 164 -8.20 7.61 -3.18
C SER A 164 -9.05 8.20 -2.04
N PRO A 165 -10.38 8.00 -1.97
CA PRO A 165 -11.20 8.55 -0.88
C PRO A 165 -10.90 7.98 0.51
N VAL A 166 -10.17 6.87 0.60
CA VAL A 166 -9.84 6.16 1.85
C VAL A 166 -8.34 6.06 2.08
N THR A 167 -7.55 6.80 1.30
CA THR A 167 -6.09 6.79 1.31
C THR A 167 -5.56 8.20 1.58
N ASN A 168 -4.53 8.31 2.41
CA ASN A 168 -3.92 9.61 2.72
C ASN A 168 -2.76 9.93 1.77
N GLU A 169 -1.94 8.94 1.43
CA GLU A 169 -0.73 9.11 0.64
C GLU A 169 -0.77 8.24 -0.62
N ILE A 170 -0.40 8.82 -1.77
CA ILE A 170 -0.37 8.09 -3.05
C ILE A 170 0.98 8.29 -3.71
N THR A 171 1.60 7.18 -4.10
CA THR A 171 2.78 7.15 -4.95
C THR A 171 2.48 6.38 -6.23
N MET A 172 2.78 6.95 -7.38
CA MET A 172 2.59 6.28 -8.68
C MET A 172 3.77 6.51 -9.62
N TRP A 173 4.07 5.52 -10.46
CA TRP A 173 5.19 5.55 -11.42
C TRP A 173 4.80 5.87 -12.86
N SER A 174 3.50 6.01 -13.10
CA SER A 174 2.95 6.49 -14.36
C SER A 174 1.58 7.09 -14.11
N ILE A 175 1.15 7.98 -15.01
CA ILE A 175 -0.18 8.60 -14.97
C ILE A 175 -1.15 7.65 -15.68
N PRO A 176 -2.10 7.00 -14.97
CA PRO A 176 -2.92 5.95 -15.56
C PRO A 176 -4.11 6.48 -16.39
N PHE A 177 -4.41 7.77 -16.30
CA PHE A 177 -5.57 8.40 -16.92
C PHE A 177 -5.44 8.50 -18.44
N GLU A 178 -6.55 8.41 -19.18
CA GLU A 178 -6.53 8.51 -20.64
C GLU A 178 -6.50 9.95 -21.13
N ASN A 179 -7.08 10.86 -20.37
CA ASN A 179 -7.16 12.27 -20.71
C ASN A 179 -6.86 13.15 -19.49
N ARG A 180 -6.52 14.41 -19.77
CA ARG A 180 -6.12 15.40 -18.77
C ARG A 180 -7.26 15.81 -17.83
N GLU A 181 -8.52 15.74 -18.26
CA GLU A 181 -9.66 16.12 -17.42
C GLU A 181 -9.93 15.12 -16.28
N GLU A 182 -9.82 13.82 -16.57
CA GLU A 182 -9.85 12.77 -15.55
C GLU A 182 -8.72 12.96 -14.55
N PHE A 183 -7.51 13.21 -15.04
CA PHE A 183 -6.35 13.43 -14.20
C PHE A 183 -6.50 14.65 -13.31
N ARG A 184 -6.97 15.79 -13.84
CA ARG A 184 -7.25 17.00 -13.05
C ARG A 184 -8.35 16.78 -12.02
N THR A 185 -9.32 15.93 -12.31
CA THR A 185 -10.34 15.53 -11.33
C THR A 185 -9.69 14.77 -10.17
N PHE A 186 -8.77 13.85 -10.46
CA PHE A 186 -7.99 13.15 -9.44
C PHE A 186 -7.09 14.09 -8.64
N LEU A 187 -6.39 15.04 -9.28
CA LEU A 187 -5.48 15.97 -8.59
C LEU A 187 -6.17 16.85 -7.54
N ARG A 188 -7.48 17.08 -7.67
CA ARG A 188 -8.29 17.82 -6.68
C ARG A 188 -8.62 17.02 -5.43
N THR A 189 -8.23 15.75 -5.36
CA THR A 189 -8.41 14.93 -4.15
C THR A 189 -7.54 15.46 -3.02
N ASN A 190 -8.09 15.49 -1.80
CA ASN A 190 -7.38 15.95 -0.62
C ASN A 190 -6.46 14.84 -0.11
N LEU A 191 -5.19 14.87 -0.48
CA LEU A 191 -4.18 13.89 -0.06
C LEU A 191 -3.14 14.53 0.86
N ASP A 192 -2.64 13.81 1.85
CA ASP A 192 -1.54 14.33 2.67
C ASP A 192 -0.23 14.29 1.87
N TYR A 193 -0.07 13.29 0.99
CA TYR A 193 1.08 13.18 0.11
C TYR A 193 0.71 12.65 -1.26
N LEU A 194 1.23 13.27 -2.30
CA LEU A 194 1.16 12.78 -3.68
C LEU A 194 2.57 12.79 -4.27
N SER A 195 3.02 11.62 -4.72
CA SER A 195 4.30 11.48 -5.43
C SER A 195 4.07 10.85 -6.79
N ILE A 196 4.53 11.51 -7.85
CA ILE A 196 4.41 11.05 -9.22
C ILE A 196 5.81 10.93 -9.79
N TYR A 197 6.18 9.69 -10.09
CA TYR A 197 7.42 9.35 -10.77
C TYR A 197 7.12 9.13 -12.24
N HIS A 198 8.14 9.30 -13.05
CA HIS A 198 8.11 8.90 -14.43
C HIS A 198 9.00 7.67 -14.63
N CYS A 199 8.41 6.60 -15.19
CA CYS A 199 9.17 5.44 -15.61
C CYS A 199 9.71 5.63 -17.02
N ALA A 200 11.05 5.66 -17.19
CA ALA A 200 11.69 5.89 -18.48
C ALA A 200 11.34 4.86 -19.58
N SER A 201 10.80 3.70 -19.22
CA SER A 201 10.34 2.68 -20.16
C SER A 201 8.91 2.91 -20.68
N GLU A 202 8.17 3.87 -20.14
CA GLU A 202 6.79 4.18 -20.53
C GLU A 202 6.71 5.56 -21.17
N ILE A 203 6.04 5.65 -22.34
CA ILE A 203 5.77 6.94 -22.97
C ILE A 203 4.51 7.52 -22.32
N PRO A 204 4.59 8.67 -21.61
CA PRO A 204 3.44 9.25 -20.97
C PRO A 204 2.45 9.74 -22.03
N LYS A 205 1.14 9.56 -21.76
CA LYS A 205 0.09 10.05 -22.67
C LYS A 205 0.07 11.57 -22.79
N PHE A 206 0.46 12.24 -21.70
CA PHE A 206 0.70 13.67 -21.64
C PHE A 206 1.71 13.94 -20.53
N GLU A 207 2.46 15.02 -20.67
CA GLU A 207 3.40 15.48 -19.65
C GLU A 207 2.64 16.21 -18.54
N PHE A 208 3.07 16.00 -17.29
CA PHE A 208 2.60 16.80 -16.16
C PHE A 208 3.01 18.25 -16.39
N SER A 209 2.09 19.21 -16.29
CA SER A 209 2.39 20.64 -16.51
C SER A 209 2.29 21.47 -15.22
N MET A 210 2.80 22.71 -15.25
CA MET A 210 2.61 23.62 -14.12
C MET A 210 1.14 23.96 -13.85
N ASP A 211 0.28 24.01 -14.88
CA ASP A 211 -1.17 24.16 -14.68
C ASP A 211 -1.77 23.01 -13.86
N ASP A 212 -1.20 21.80 -13.99
CA ASP A 212 -1.63 20.65 -13.23
C ASP A 212 -1.15 20.77 -11.76
N VAL A 213 0.04 21.34 -11.50
CA VAL A 213 0.51 21.69 -10.14
C VAL A 213 -0.47 22.64 -9.45
N LEU A 214 -0.93 23.68 -10.16
CA LEU A 214 -1.82 24.71 -9.62
C LEU A 214 -3.18 24.17 -9.15
N ILE A 215 -3.64 23.06 -9.74
CA ILE A 215 -4.93 22.44 -9.42
C ILE A 215 -4.78 21.31 -8.39
N ALA A 216 -3.56 20.81 -8.19
CA ALA A 216 -3.29 19.75 -7.24
C ALA A 216 -3.55 20.21 -5.80
N ASN A 217 -4.26 19.37 -5.04
CA ASN A 217 -4.62 19.66 -3.66
C ASN A 217 -4.00 18.73 -2.58
N PRO A 218 -2.75 18.23 -2.72
CA PRO A 218 -2.09 17.54 -1.63
C PRO A 218 -1.46 18.52 -0.61
N LEU A 219 -1.17 18.09 0.63
CA LEU A 219 -0.30 18.87 1.54
C LEU A 219 1.15 18.86 1.05
N LYS A 220 1.61 17.70 0.56
CA LYS A 220 2.93 17.55 -0.03
C LYS A 220 2.84 16.95 -1.44
N LEU A 221 3.44 17.63 -2.42
CA LEU A 221 3.57 17.17 -3.79
C LEU A 221 5.05 16.92 -4.13
N ASP A 222 5.34 15.74 -4.65
CA ASP A 222 6.68 15.35 -5.11
C ASP A 222 6.62 14.87 -6.56
N LEU A 223 7.37 15.53 -7.44
CA LEU A 223 7.40 15.24 -8.87
C LEU A 223 8.81 14.80 -9.28
N ILE A 224 8.99 13.51 -9.53
CA ILE A 224 10.27 13.01 -10.04
C ILE A 224 10.21 13.04 -11.56
N GLU A 225 10.85 14.07 -12.14
CA GLU A 225 10.85 14.46 -13.56
C GLU A 225 9.65 15.34 -13.96
N GLY A 226 9.53 16.49 -13.30
CA GLY A 226 8.52 17.51 -13.58
C GLY A 226 8.81 18.40 -14.79
N PRO A 227 7.95 19.42 -15.04
CA PRO A 227 8.15 20.40 -16.12
C PRO A 227 9.56 21.00 -16.10
N SER A 228 10.18 21.15 -17.26
CA SER A 228 11.60 21.55 -17.35
C SER A 228 11.85 23.04 -17.60
N ARG A 229 10.81 23.83 -17.91
CA ARG A 229 10.98 25.25 -18.25
C ARG A 229 11.14 26.09 -17.00
N VAL A 230 12.32 26.69 -16.84
CA VAL A 230 12.69 27.54 -15.70
C VAL A 230 11.73 28.71 -15.53
N GLU A 231 11.24 29.30 -16.63
CA GLU A 231 10.28 30.40 -16.56
C GLU A 231 8.97 29.96 -15.90
N ASP A 232 8.46 28.78 -16.24
CA ASP A 232 7.21 28.24 -15.69
C ASP A 232 7.38 27.90 -14.20
N ILE A 233 8.54 27.37 -13.82
CA ILE A 233 8.90 27.08 -12.42
C ILE A 233 8.96 28.38 -11.60
N ASN A 234 9.65 29.41 -12.10
CA ASN A 234 9.78 30.69 -11.43
C ASN A 234 8.42 31.39 -11.26
N GLN A 235 7.59 31.38 -12.32
CA GLN A 235 6.24 31.94 -12.25
C GLN A 235 5.37 31.22 -11.22
N PHE A 236 5.48 29.90 -11.11
CA PHE A 236 4.78 29.15 -10.08
C PHE A 236 5.20 29.58 -8.66
N PHE A 237 6.49 29.61 -8.36
CA PHE A 237 6.96 29.99 -7.03
C PHE A 237 6.58 31.43 -6.68
N LEU A 238 6.64 32.36 -7.64
CA LEU A 238 6.12 33.72 -7.48
C LEU A 238 4.63 33.73 -7.11
N ASN A 239 3.80 33.01 -7.87
CA ASN A 239 2.36 32.93 -7.62
C ASN A 239 2.04 32.27 -6.27
N TRP A 240 2.81 31.25 -5.89
CA TRP A 240 2.65 30.52 -4.63
C TRP A 240 2.98 31.39 -3.43
N LEU A 241 4.13 32.09 -3.45
CA LEU A 241 4.54 33.03 -2.40
C LEU A 241 3.59 34.22 -2.26
N GLN A 242 2.98 34.65 -3.36
CA GLN A 242 1.97 35.72 -3.37
C GLN A 242 0.58 35.25 -2.91
N ASN A 243 0.40 33.98 -2.53
CA ASN A 243 -0.87 33.37 -2.13
C ASN A 243 -1.98 33.55 -3.19
N THR A 244 -1.60 33.55 -4.47
CA THR A 244 -2.56 33.66 -5.59
C THR A 244 -3.07 32.30 -6.05
N ILE A 245 -2.50 31.21 -5.50
CA ILE A 245 -2.88 29.83 -5.77
C ILE A 245 -3.78 29.34 -4.64
N ASP A 246 -4.99 28.89 -4.97
CA ASP A 246 -5.92 28.27 -4.03
C ASP A 246 -5.58 26.78 -3.86
N SER A 247 -4.49 26.51 -3.14
CA SER A 247 -4.02 25.16 -2.83
C SER A 247 -3.67 25.05 -1.36
N ARG A 248 -3.94 23.89 -0.75
CA ARG A 248 -3.52 23.57 0.63
C ARG A 248 -2.07 23.09 0.73
N MET A 249 -1.32 23.13 -0.38
CA MET A 249 0.04 22.62 -0.46
C MET A 249 1.00 23.39 0.45
N GLU A 250 1.68 22.66 1.32
CA GLU A 250 2.69 23.17 2.26
C GLU A 250 4.10 22.81 1.80
N HIS A 251 4.24 21.74 1.02
CA HIS A 251 5.53 21.23 0.55
C HIS A 251 5.47 20.86 -0.93
N PHE A 252 6.42 21.38 -1.71
CA PHE A 252 6.58 21.05 -3.12
C PHE A 252 8.04 20.64 -3.36
N SER A 253 8.23 19.51 -4.03
CA SER A 253 9.54 19.05 -4.49
C SER A 253 9.44 18.60 -5.94
N MET A 254 10.46 18.92 -6.72
CA MET A 254 10.55 18.46 -8.10
C MET A 254 11.98 18.18 -8.50
N ASN A 255 12.18 17.10 -9.27
CA ASN A 255 13.40 16.86 -10.03
C ASN A 255 13.18 17.30 -11.47
N VAL A 256 14.12 18.06 -12.03
CA VAL A 256 14.10 18.50 -13.43
C VAL A 256 15.12 17.68 -14.21
N ARG A 257 14.73 17.15 -15.38
CA ARG A 257 15.64 16.37 -16.26
C ARG A 257 16.69 17.22 -16.96
N GLU A 258 16.36 18.47 -17.23
CA GLU A 258 17.24 19.40 -17.93
C GLU A 258 18.23 20.04 -16.96
N ASN A 259 19.40 20.41 -17.49
CA ASN A 259 20.39 21.16 -16.74
C ASN A 259 19.87 22.59 -16.55
N VAL A 260 19.09 22.80 -15.50
CA VAL A 260 18.60 24.11 -15.11
C VAL A 260 19.78 24.91 -14.57
N ASP A 261 19.97 26.11 -15.09
CA ASP A 261 20.92 27.06 -14.52
C ASP A 261 20.37 27.54 -13.17
N GLU A 262 20.97 27.06 -12.09
CA GLU A 262 20.59 27.38 -10.70
C GLU A 262 20.60 28.89 -10.45
N ASP A 263 21.46 29.66 -11.15
CA ASP A 263 21.54 31.12 -11.03
C ASP A 263 20.28 31.83 -11.56
N ASN A 264 19.51 31.17 -12.43
CA ASN A 264 18.26 31.69 -12.98
C ASN A 264 17.02 31.16 -12.24
N LEU A 265 17.17 30.13 -11.41
CA LEU A 265 16.08 29.59 -10.61
C LEU A 265 15.78 30.56 -9.46
N LEU A 266 14.49 30.82 -9.21
CA LEU A 266 14.02 31.73 -8.17
C LEU A 266 14.57 33.17 -8.32
N ASN A 267 15.07 33.55 -9.50
CA ASN A 267 15.60 34.88 -9.74
C ASN A 267 14.49 35.93 -9.53
N GLY A 268 14.73 36.89 -8.63
CA GLY A 268 13.74 37.87 -8.17
C GLY A 268 12.91 37.44 -6.96
N LEU A 269 13.15 36.25 -6.41
CA LEU A 269 12.69 35.83 -5.09
C LEU A 269 13.88 35.94 -4.13
N ASP A 270 13.68 36.47 -2.91
CA ASP A 270 14.70 36.50 -1.84
C ASP A 270 14.95 35.09 -1.27
N ALA A 271 15.20 34.11 -2.14
CA ALA A 271 15.45 32.73 -1.78
C ALA A 271 16.90 32.59 -1.27
N VAL A 272 17.07 31.83 -0.19
CA VAL A 272 18.40 31.46 0.32
C VAL A 272 18.80 30.14 -0.33
N PRO A 273 19.86 30.09 -1.15
CA PRO A 273 20.37 28.83 -1.68
C PRO A 273 20.93 27.96 -0.53
N PHE A 274 20.72 26.65 -0.62
CA PHE A 274 21.15 25.66 0.39
C PHE A 274 22.33 24.84 -0.10
#